data_AF-A0A1G7A0T5-F1
#
_entry.id   AF-A0A1G7A0T5-F1
#
_cell.length_a   1.000
_cell.length_b   1.000
_cell.length_c   1.000
_cell.angle_alpha   90.00
_cell.angle_beta   90.00
_cell.angle_gamma   90.00
#
_symmetry.space_group_name_H-M   'P 1'
#
loop_
_entity.id
_entity.type
_entity.pdbx_description
1 polymer ?
#
loop_
_entity_poly.entity_id
_entity_poly.type
_entity_poly.pdbx_seq_one_letter_code
_entity_poly.pdbx_strand_id
1 'polypeptide(L)'
;MKTRKITQASELEIGKYYRDGNSYYYVTGRTEAPQGSFLNAISFTFDDTMILDVSTPYIEEIVEGGNFEEINRDLFMSIFEHFKVEKKKIILLEMESLALANLKLKNIKL
;
A
#
# COMPACT_ATOMS: atom_id res chain seq x y z
N MET A 1 -22.89 -9.01 11.95
CA MET A 1 -22.13 -10.19 11.47
C MET A 1 -20.82 -10.24 12.22
N LYS A 2 -20.39 -11.41 12.73
CA LYS A 2 -19.03 -11.57 13.27
C LYS A 2 -18.07 -11.60 12.09
N THR A 3 -17.18 -10.62 12.00
CA THR A 3 -16.06 -10.63 11.05
C THR A 3 -15.16 -11.82 11.42
N ARG A 4 -14.94 -12.74 10.47
CA ARG A 4 -13.96 -13.82 10.64
C ARG A 4 -12.58 -13.17 10.70
N LYS A 5 -11.85 -13.36 11.81
CA LYS A 5 -10.46 -12.93 11.92
C LYS A 5 -9.61 -13.88 11.08
N ILE A 6 -8.94 -13.35 10.07
CA ILE A 6 -8.09 -14.13 9.16
C ILE A 6 -6.64 -13.86 9.53
N THR A 7 -5.89 -14.92 9.88
CA THR A 7 -4.51 -14.77 10.34
C THR A 7 -3.46 -15.28 9.38
N GLN A 8 -3.87 -15.96 8.32
CA GLN A 8 -2.97 -16.50 7.31
C GLN A 8 -3.27 -15.87 5.95
N ALA A 9 -2.24 -15.39 5.24
CA ALA A 9 -2.39 -14.85 3.89
C ALA A 9 -3.03 -15.87 2.93
N SER A 10 -2.78 -17.16 3.12
CA SER A 10 -3.35 -18.26 2.32
C SER A 10 -4.88 -18.32 2.36
N GLU A 11 -5.51 -17.79 3.41
CA GLU A 11 -6.97 -17.73 3.58
C GLU A 11 -7.61 -16.51 2.90
N LEU A 12 -6.82 -15.58 2.38
CA LEU A 12 -7.32 -14.43 1.64
C LEU A 12 -7.75 -14.86 0.23
N GLU A 13 -8.86 -14.30 -0.23
CA GLU A 13 -9.49 -14.63 -1.50
C GLU A 13 -9.21 -13.55 -2.55
N ILE A 14 -8.94 -13.98 -3.78
CA ILE A 14 -8.78 -13.08 -4.94
C ILE A 14 -10.11 -12.35 -5.18
N GLY A 15 -10.03 -11.04 -5.42
CA GLY A 15 -11.19 -10.18 -5.63
C GLY A 15 -11.81 -9.63 -4.34
N LYS A 16 -11.23 -9.91 -3.17
CA LYS A 16 -11.66 -9.39 -1.87
C LYS A 16 -10.76 -8.27 -1.36
N TYR A 17 -11.30 -7.54 -0.39
CA TYR A 17 -10.66 -6.40 0.25
C TYR A 17 -10.43 -6.69 1.72
N TYR A 18 -9.25 -6.35 2.22
CA TYR A 18 -8.85 -6.61 3.59
C TYR A 18 -8.18 -5.39 4.20
N ARG A 19 -8.22 -5.31 5.53
CA ARG A 19 -7.35 -4.42 6.31
C ARG A 19 -6.56 -5.24 7.32
N ASP A 20 -5.35 -4.81 7.61
CA ASP A 20 -4.56 -5.25 8.76
C ASP A 20 -3.96 -4.01 9.44
N GLY A 21 -4.51 -3.63 10.59
CA GLY A 21 -4.21 -2.34 11.22
C GLY A 21 -4.53 -1.17 10.28
N ASN A 22 -3.49 -0.38 9.94
CA ASN A 22 -3.56 0.75 9.02
C ASN A 22 -3.16 0.41 7.57
N SER A 23 -2.92 -0.87 7.28
CA SER A 23 -2.66 -1.38 5.94
C SER A 23 -3.95 -1.87 5.29
N TYR A 24 -4.10 -1.60 4.00
CA TYR A 24 -5.27 -1.96 3.22
C TYR A 24 -4.85 -2.73 1.98
N TYR A 25 -5.60 -3.77 1.65
CA TYR A 25 -5.25 -4.73 0.59
C TYR A 25 -6.45 -5.03 -0.29
N TYR A 26 -6.27 -4.96 -1.61
CA TYR A 26 -7.15 -5.56 -2.59
C TYR A 26 -6.41 -6.69 -3.29
N VAL A 27 -6.81 -7.93 -3.04
CA VAL A 27 -6.12 -9.12 -3.56
C VAL A 27 -6.45 -9.28 -5.04
N THR A 28 -5.44 -9.14 -5.90
CA THR A 28 -5.58 -9.13 -7.36
C THR A 28 -5.27 -10.46 -8.01
N GLY A 29 -4.46 -11.30 -7.36
CA GLY A 29 -4.06 -12.58 -7.95
C GLY A 29 -3.14 -13.38 -7.05
N ARG A 30 -2.55 -14.42 -7.65
CA ARG A 30 -1.61 -15.32 -7.00
C ARG A 30 -0.44 -15.57 -7.94
N THR A 31 0.78 -15.42 -7.42
CA THR A 31 2.02 -15.72 -8.13
C THR A 31 2.56 -17.04 -7.58
N GLU A 32 2.78 -18.00 -8.48
CA GLU A 32 3.46 -19.25 -8.15
C GLU A 32 4.96 -19.06 -8.35
N ALA A 33 5.76 -19.35 -7.32
CA ALA A 33 7.22 -19.32 -7.38
C ALA A 33 7.81 -20.63 -6.81
N PRO A 34 9.07 -20.97 -7.15
CA PRO A 34 9.73 -22.15 -6.60
C PRO A 34 9.82 -22.15 -5.06
N GLN A 35 9.82 -20.95 -4.47
CA GLN A 35 9.89 -20.72 -3.03
C GLN A 35 8.52 -20.88 -2.34
N GLY A 36 7.42 -20.91 -3.09
CA GLY A 36 6.06 -20.86 -2.57
C GLY A 36 5.10 -20.06 -3.45
N SER A 37 3.84 -20.06 -3.05
CA SER A 37 2.76 -19.30 -3.70
C SER A 37 2.40 -18.09 -2.85
N PHE A 38 2.41 -16.89 -3.45
CA PHE A 38 2.14 -15.63 -2.75
C PHE A 38 0.96 -14.90 -3.39
N LEU A 39 0.23 -14.14 -2.58
CA LEU A 39 -0.89 -13.34 -3.09
C LEU A 39 -0.41 -11.96 -3.50
N ASN A 40 -0.81 -11.53 -4.70
CA ASN A 40 -0.58 -10.16 -5.14
C ASN A 40 -1.74 -9.30 -4.65
N ALA A 41 -1.43 -8.13 -4.12
CA ALA A 41 -2.43 -7.13 -3.75
C ALA A 41 -2.05 -5.74 -4.23
N ILE A 42 -3.06 -4.94 -4.57
CA ILE A 42 -2.89 -3.49 -4.50
C ILE A 42 -2.97 -3.14 -3.02
N SER A 43 -1.91 -2.55 -2.48
CA SER A 43 -1.85 -2.18 -1.08
C SER A 43 -1.38 -0.75 -0.85
N PHE A 44 -1.71 -0.26 0.33
CA PHE A 44 -1.22 1.00 0.87
C PHE A 44 -1.36 0.98 2.39
N THR A 45 -0.46 1.69 3.07
CA THR A 45 -0.43 1.76 4.53
C THR A 45 -0.31 3.21 4.97
N PHE A 46 -1.03 3.54 6.03
CA PHE A 46 -0.85 4.79 6.75
C PHE A 46 -0.10 4.55 8.05
N ASP A 47 0.63 5.56 8.50
CA ASP A 47 1.16 5.57 9.86
C ASP A 47 0.05 5.81 10.90
N ASP A 48 0.43 5.81 12.18
CA ASP A 48 -0.50 6.03 13.29
C ASP A 48 -1.15 7.42 13.30
N THR A 49 -0.59 8.37 12.52
CA THR A 49 -1.12 9.73 12.33
C THR A 49 -1.93 9.88 11.04
N MET A 50 -2.21 8.77 10.36
CA MET A 50 -2.90 8.73 9.06
C MET A 50 -2.13 9.45 7.95
N ILE A 51 -0.81 9.61 8.10
CA ILE A 51 0.06 10.10 7.03
C ILE A 51 0.50 8.89 6.21
N LEU A 52 0.56 9.08 4.89
CA LEU A 52 0.96 8.02 3.98
C LEU A 52 2.39 7.56 4.23
N ASP A 53 2.58 6.26 4.47
CA ASP A 53 3.91 5.66 4.40
C ASP A 53 4.34 5.55 2.93
N VAL A 54 5.30 6.39 2.56
CA VAL A 54 5.80 6.51 1.18
C VAL A 54 6.61 5.31 0.70
N SER A 55 7.02 4.44 1.62
CA SER A 55 7.76 3.20 1.32
C SER A 55 6.85 2.06 0.87
N THR A 56 5.53 2.24 0.96
CA THR A 56 4.56 1.18 0.66
C THR A 56 4.58 0.78 -0.82
N PRO A 57 4.70 -0.54 -1.13
CA PRO A 57 4.60 -1.03 -2.49
C PRO A 57 3.17 -0.85 -3.02
N TYR A 58 3.01 -0.28 -4.22
CA TYR A 58 1.71 -0.21 -4.89
C TYR A 58 1.14 -1.59 -5.26
N ILE A 59 2.03 -2.55 -5.42
CA ILE A 59 1.76 -3.96 -5.64
C ILE A 59 2.62 -4.71 -4.64
N GLU A 60 1.99 -5.44 -3.74
CA GLU A 60 2.65 -6.17 -2.67
C GLU A 60 2.37 -7.66 -2.78
N GLU A 61 3.39 -8.46 -2.51
CA GLU A 61 3.25 -9.89 -2.26
C GLU A 61 2.95 -10.10 -0.78
N ILE A 62 1.74 -10.57 -0.47
CA ILE A 62 1.36 -10.91 0.90
C ILE A 62 1.92 -12.30 1.19
N VAL A 63 3.05 -12.34 1.91
CA VAL A 63 3.80 -13.58 2.22
C VAL A 63 3.70 -14.00 3.69
N GLU A 64 3.29 -13.10 4.60
CA GLU A 64 3.25 -13.35 6.04
C GLU A 64 1.82 -13.37 6.61
N GLY A 65 1.68 -13.91 7.83
CA GLY A 65 0.44 -13.85 8.59
C GLY A 65 0.18 -12.44 9.14
N GLY A 66 -1.09 -12.07 9.25
CA GLY A 66 -1.53 -10.75 9.70
C GLY A 66 -2.75 -10.85 10.61
N ASN A 67 -3.37 -9.73 10.95
CA ASN A 67 -4.70 -9.71 11.58
C ASN A 67 -5.74 -9.19 10.59
N PHE A 68 -5.87 -9.89 9.46
CA PHE A 68 -6.73 -9.46 8.37
C PHE A 68 -8.21 -9.50 8.76
N GLU A 69 -8.88 -8.39 8.44
CA GLU A 69 -10.32 -8.26 8.50
C GLU A 69 -10.85 -7.96 7.09
N GLU A 70 -11.81 -8.76 6.61
CA GLU A 70 -12.50 -8.46 5.34
C GLU A 70 -13.29 -7.16 5.49
N ILE A 71 -13.09 -6.26 4.54
CA ILE A 71 -13.82 -4.99 4.43
C ILE A 71 -14.61 -4.96 3.13
N ASN A 72 -15.60 -4.07 3.05
CA ASN A 72 -16.33 -3.87 1.81
C ASN A 72 -15.54 -2.97 0.84
N ARG A 73 -15.92 -3.06 -0.45
CA ARG A 73 -15.34 -2.25 -1.52
C ARG A 73 -15.45 -0.75 -1.24
N ASP A 74 -16.59 -0.29 -0.75
CA ASP A 74 -16.85 1.14 -0.60
C ASP A 74 -15.93 1.77 0.46
N LEU A 75 -15.67 1.06 1.56
CA LEU A 75 -14.69 1.45 2.57
C LEU A 75 -13.30 1.50 1.94
N PHE A 76 -12.86 0.43 1.27
CA PHE A 76 -11.55 0.41 0.61
C PHE A 76 -11.37 1.58 -0.37
N MET A 77 -12.37 1.82 -1.22
CA MET A 77 -12.33 2.91 -2.21
C MET A 77 -12.29 4.28 -1.54
N SER A 78 -13.05 4.49 -0.46
CA SER A 78 -13.04 5.77 0.26
C SER A 78 -11.66 6.10 0.84
N ILE A 79 -10.96 5.09 1.39
CA ILE A 79 -9.62 5.26 1.91
C ILE A 79 -8.60 5.38 0.76
N PHE A 80 -8.79 4.64 -0.34
CA PHE A 80 -7.93 4.74 -1.51
C PHE A 80 -7.98 6.12 -2.18
N GLU A 81 -9.14 6.79 -2.19
CA GLU A 81 -9.22 8.18 -2.65
C GLU A 81 -8.38 9.12 -1.78
N HIS A 82 -8.41 8.92 -0.46
CA HIS A 82 -7.56 9.68 0.46
C HIS A 82 -6.07 9.42 0.21
N PHE A 83 -5.69 8.14 0.06
CA PHE A 83 -4.33 7.74 -0.32
C PHE A 83 -3.85 8.45 -1.58
N LYS A 84 -4.67 8.51 -2.64
CA LYS A 84 -4.29 9.17 -3.91
C LYS A 84 -4.00 10.66 -3.72
N VAL A 85 -4.79 11.35 -2.90
CA VAL A 85 -4.60 12.77 -2.62
C VAL A 85 -3.27 13.01 -1.91
N GLU A 86 -2.98 12.24 -0.86
CA GLU A 86 -1.73 12.35 -0.11
C GLU A 86 -0.52 11.97 -0.97
N LYS A 87 -0.58 10.86 -1.72
CA LYS A 87 0.53 10.45 -2.60
C LYS A 87 0.83 11.51 -3.66
N LYS A 88 -0.20 12.14 -4.24
CA LYS A 88 0.00 13.21 -5.23
C LYS A 88 0.74 14.42 -4.64
N LYS A 89 0.42 14.81 -3.40
CA LYS A 89 1.13 15.90 -2.71
C LYS A 89 2.60 15.56 -2.51
N ILE A 90 2.89 14.32 -2.09
CA ILE A 90 4.26 13.85 -1.86
C ILE A 90 5.07 13.84 -3.15
N ILE A 91 4.52 13.27 -4.24
CA ILE A 91 5.20 13.25 -5.55
C ILE A 91 5.52 14.68 -6.02
N LEU A 92 4.60 15.62 -5.85
CA LEU A 92 4.85 17.03 -6.21
C LEU A 92 6.01 17.62 -5.39
N LEU A 93 6.01 17.39 -4.08
CA LEU A 93 7.08 17.84 -3.19
C LEU A 93 8.43 17.23 -3.54
N GLU A 94 8.46 15.94 -3.89
CA GLU A 94 9.66 15.23 -4.35
C GLU A 94 10.19 15.82 -5.66
N MET A 95 9.31 16.12 -6.61
CA MET A 95 9.68 16.76 -7.87
C MET A 95 10.26 18.17 -7.66
N GLU A 96 9.64 18.99 -6.81
CA GLU A 96 10.13 20.32 -6.47
C GLU A 96 11.49 20.27 -5.75
N SER A 97 11.64 19.32 -4.82
CA SER A 97 12.89 19.09 -4.08
C SER A 97 14.02 18.64 -5.01
N LEU A 98 13.72 17.76 -5.97
CA LEU A 98 14.67 17.32 -6.99
C LEU A 98 15.07 18.47 -7.93
N ALA A 99 14.11 19.32 -8.33
CA ALA A 99 14.39 20.51 -9.13
C ALA A 99 15.32 21.48 -8.39
N LEU A 100 15.08 21.73 -7.10
CA LEU A 100 15.95 22.56 -6.26
C LEU A 100 17.35 21.96 -6.11
N ALA A 101 17.45 20.65 -5.88
CA ALA A 101 18.72 19.95 -5.80
C ALA A 101 19.53 20.09 -7.10
N ASN A 102 18.88 19.94 -8.26
CA ASN A 102 19.51 20.13 -9.57
C ASN A 102 20.02 21.56 -9.78
N LEU A 103 19.26 22.58 -9.35
CA LEU A 103 19.71 23.97 -9.41
C LEU A 103 20.93 24.20 -8.51
N LYS A 104 20.92 23.67 -7.29
CA LYS A 104 22.06 23.77 -6.36
C LYS A 104 23.31 23.12 -6.93
N LEU A 105 23.20 21.92 -7.50
CA LEU A 105 24.33 21.21 -8.12
C LEU A 105 24.92 21.98 -9.30
N LYS A 106 24.08 22.55 -10.18
CA LYS A 106 24.54 23.35 -11.33
C LYS A 106 25.24 24.66 -10.93
N ASN A 107 24.94 25.18 -9.74
CA ASN A 107 25.53 26.41 -9.22
C ASN A 107 26.83 26.17 -8.43
N ILE A 108 27.28 24.93 -8.29
CA ILE A 108 28.62 24.62 -7.75
C ILE A 108 29.65 25.02 -8.81
N LYS A 109 30.37 26.13 -8.57
CA LYS A 109 31.61 26.45 -9.29
C LYS A 109 32.73 25.64 -8.65
N LEU A 110 33.35 24.75 -9.43
CA LEU A 110 34.60 24.07 -9.08
C LEU A 110 35.76 25.06 -9.12
#